data_AF-A0A2T4H611-F1
#
_entry.id   AF-A0A2T4H611-F1
#
_cell.length_a   1.000
_cell.length_b   1.000
_cell.length_c   1.000
_cell.angle_alpha   90.00
_cell.angle_beta   90.00
_cell.angle_gamma   90.00
#
_symmetry.space_group_name_H-M   'P 1'
#
loop_
_entity.id
_entity.type
_entity.pdbx_description
1 polymer ?
#
loop_
_entity_poly.entity_id
_entity_poly.type
_entity_poly.pdbx_seq_one_letter_code
_entity_poly.pdbx_strand_id
1 'polypeptide(L)'
;MVLFKKLITVLSLTHAVAAQSNKVWAAVAFINHGETTPATLRTVLTPEGAQQLWRQGTAFRARYIPDGVNNSDYENIQTAYFQDLKPDVIDNDDLEIMSQPDEWVSGSALAFMQGFYPPAPNAFDNSTGGEAIAVNLASSDNKTEYPLDGYQYPKIQVPGISDPEYASLAFYQDLFSTPPLKGTISIQSANLKNAYELWQFVDYQYRHNETVHEELGNANGTLTLLNYYATKRERAANSYSDGSRDNSPSDDNSRLGVLYSIAGRTLAYKIASQFKNNIRWGSSYNKLTFMFGSIEPIPGAALVFELFGEDPDSPGRMPSMDSLRVRMSYRASADADEPFRTQPIFKSGPDGIAYTRFLQVMDQLGTSPSEWCNICGAPYAPWCIVSRSDDDIWDGDSSSSLGPVIAGIIGAVIALTAMAVLVACLFVCAGFRIQRKQAPDTPPSTASAAAVGGAVGGFKGPEKKDGDADVVVTKQGVHHERVGSWELRSPNELLPQPQMSGVITKDFDAPRHRTMEDSDDDISVIGAAPAKARESI
;
A
#
# COMPACT_ATOMS: atom_id res chain seq x y z
N MET A 1 84.80 0.18 9.08
CA MET A 1 84.22 0.81 7.88
C MET A 1 84.11 -0.28 6.82
N VAL A 2 82.98 -0.72 6.26
CA VAL A 2 81.58 -0.30 6.28
C VAL A 2 80.74 -1.58 6.07
N LEU A 3 79.65 -1.74 6.82
CA LEU A 3 78.68 -2.83 6.72
C LEU A 3 77.89 -2.76 5.39
N PHE A 4 77.78 -3.89 4.68
CA PHE A 4 76.77 -4.09 3.63
C PHE A 4 75.43 -4.48 4.26
N LYS A 5 74.46 -3.55 4.31
CA LYS A 5 73.05 -3.83 4.66
C LYS A 5 72.35 -4.42 3.44
N LYS A 6 71.83 -5.64 3.56
CA LYS A 6 70.83 -6.21 2.64
C LYS A 6 69.49 -5.51 2.88
N LEU A 7 68.97 -4.84 1.87
CA LEU A 7 67.62 -4.27 1.85
C LEU A 7 66.63 -5.41 1.57
N ILE A 8 65.75 -5.72 2.51
CA ILE A 8 64.60 -6.60 2.29
C ILE A 8 63.43 -5.69 1.92
N THR A 9 63.02 -5.73 0.65
CA THR A 9 61.79 -5.09 0.18
C THR A 9 60.61 -5.90 0.67
N VAL A 10 59.92 -5.39 1.69
CA VAL A 10 58.60 -5.89 2.11
C VAL A 10 57.58 -5.39 1.11
N LEU A 11 57.10 -6.27 0.24
CA LEU A 11 55.98 -6.01 -0.65
C LEU A 11 54.70 -6.10 0.19
N SER A 12 54.19 -4.95 0.63
CA SER A 12 52.91 -4.86 1.31
C SER A 12 51.81 -5.29 0.33
N LEU A 13 51.29 -6.52 0.46
CA LEU A 13 50.00 -6.88 -0.14
C LEU A 13 48.91 -6.06 0.54
N THR A 14 48.66 -4.86 0.04
CA THR A 14 47.38 -4.18 0.25
C THR A 14 46.33 -5.04 -0.45
N HIS A 15 45.63 -5.86 0.33
CA HIS A 15 44.36 -6.42 -0.13
C HIS A 15 43.46 -5.21 -0.35
N ALA A 16 43.29 -4.81 -1.61
CA ALA A 16 42.15 -4.00 -1.99
C ALA A 16 40.92 -4.84 -1.62
N VAL A 17 40.28 -4.51 -0.50
CA VAL A 17 38.89 -4.90 -0.28
C VAL A 17 38.14 -4.16 -1.37
N ALA A 18 37.88 -4.84 -2.49
CA ALA A 18 36.85 -4.38 -3.40
C ALA A 18 35.59 -4.23 -2.55
N ALA A 19 35.05 -3.01 -2.46
CA ALA A 19 33.72 -2.82 -1.94
C ALA A 19 32.80 -3.66 -2.84
N GLN A 20 32.37 -4.83 -2.35
CA GLN A 20 31.37 -5.64 -3.04
C GLN A 20 30.11 -4.79 -3.15
N SER A 21 29.80 -4.34 -4.36
CA SER A 21 28.56 -3.65 -4.69
C SER A 21 27.43 -4.66 -4.59
N ASN A 22 26.89 -4.80 -3.39
CA ASN A 22 25.79 -5.72 -3.10
C ASN A 22 24.48 -5.11 -3.62
N LYS A 23 23.92 -5.74 -4.64
CA LYS A 23 22.70 -5.31 -5.32
C LYS A 23 21.46 -5.63 -4.48
N VAL A 24 20.51 -4.71 -4.41
CA VAL A 24 19.22 -4.92 -3.74
C VAL A 24 18.19 -5.42 -4.77
N TRP A 25 17.49 -6.48 -4.39
CA TRP A 25 16.50 -7.17 -5.23
C TRP A 25 15.06 -6.96 -4.76
N ALA A 26 14.88 -6.80 -3.45
CA ALA A 26 13.61 -6.42 -2.85
C ALA A 26 13.82 -5.63 -1.55
N ALA A 27 12.91 -4.73 -1.22
CA ALA A 27 12.83 -4.12 0.10
C ALA A 27 11.41 -4.08 0.64
N VAL A 28 11.29 -4.33 1.94
CA VAL A 28 10.03 -4.24 2.70
C VAL A 28 10.25 -3.22 3.81
N ALA A 29 9.50 -2.12 3.77
CA ALA A 29 9.60 -1.06 4.75
C ALA A 29 8.29 -0.90 5.52
N PHE A 30 8.42 -0.84 6.84
CA PHE A 30 7.37 -0.41 7.75
C PHE A 30 7.66 1.03 8.16
N ILE A 31 6.72 1.94 7.91
CA ILE A 31 6.88 3.39 8.08
C ILE A 31 5.79 3.87 9.03
N ASN A 32 6.18 4.61 10.07
CA ASN A 32 5.23 5.22 10.98
C ASN A 32 4.61 6.48 10.36
N HIS A 33 3.38 6.80 10.75
CA HIS A 33 2.71 8.02 10.29
C HIS A 33 3.47 9.30 10.72
N GLY A 34 3.17 10.41 10.07
CA GLY A 34 3.74 11.72 10.40
C GLY A 34 3.13 12.31 11.66
N GLU A 35 3.68 13.42 12.14
CA GLU A 35 3.12 14.14 13.28
C GLU A 35 1.59 14.36 13.15
N THR A 36 0.87 14.06 14.23
CA THR A 36 -0.57 14.27 14.32
C THR A 36 -0.91 15.23 15.44
N THR A 37 -2.11 15.81 15.39
CA THR A 37 -2.66 16.49 16.56
C THR A 37 -2.77 15.53 17.75
N PRO A 38 -2.61 16.02 19.00
CA PRO A 38 -2.74 15.18 20.20
C PRO A 38 -4.11 14.51 20.30
N ALA A 39 -4.17 13.36 20.97
CA ALA A 39 -5.39 12.58 21.16
C ALA A 39 -6.51 13.32 21.93
N THR A 40 -6.22 14.43 22.59
CA THR A 40 -7.22 15.30 23.23
C THR A 40 -8.01 16.16 22.25
N LEU A 41 -7.53 16.26 21.01
CA LEU A 41 -8.21 16.92 19.90
C LEU A 41 -8.66 15.86 18.88
N ARG A 42 -9.41 16.29 17.85
CA ARG A 42 -9.61 15.44 16.68
C ARG A 42 -8.24 15.14 16.08
N THR A 43 -7.83 13.86 16.11
CA THR A 43 -6.57 13.39 15.55
C THR A 43 -6.59 13.53 14.02
N VAL A 44 -5.71 14.37 13.51
CA VAL A 44 -5.49 14.61 12.08
C VAL A 44 -4.00 14.70 11.81
N LEU A 45 -3.59 14.39 10.59
CA LEU A 45 -2.20 14.62 10.14
C LEU A 45 -1.93 16.12 10.11
N THR A 46 -0.86 16.57 10.77
CA THR A 46 -0.47 17.99 10.71
C THR A 46 0.22 18.29 9.37
N PRO A 47 0.27 19.56 8.94
CA PRO A 47 1.08 19.94 7.79
C PRO A 47 2.55 19.56 7.93
N GLU A 48 3.11 19.62 9.14
CA GLU A 48 4.48 19.17 9.40
C GLU A 48 4.58 17.64 9.29
N GLY A 49 3.60 16.89 9.81
CA GLY A 49 3.54 15.44 9.63
C GLY A 49 3.49 15.03 8.16
N ALA A 50 2.77 15.77 7.32
CA ALA A 50 2.81 15.55 5.87
C ALA A 50 4.20 15.85 5.27
N GLN A 51 4.84 16.95 5.67
CA GLN A 51 6.19 17.29 5.21
C GLN A 51 7.25 16.28 5.66
N GLN A 52 7.13 15.75 6.88
CA GLN A 52 7.95 14.65 7.36
C GLN A 52 7.87 13.48 6.39
N LEU A 53 6.67 13.01 6.08
CA LEU A 53 6.53 11.84 5.21
C LEU A 53 6.96 12.13 3.78
N TRP A 54 6.74 13.35 3.28
CA TRP A 54 7.30 13.79 2.00
C TRP A 54 8.85 13.70 1.99
N ARG A 55 9.54 14.23 3.02
CA ARG A 55 11.01 14.10 3.15
C ARG A 55 11.43 12.64 3.28
N GLN A 56 10.66 11.84 4.00
CA GLN A 56 10.90 10.40 4.17
C GLN A 56 10.79 9.66 2.83
N GLY A 57 9.82 10.01 1.98
CA GLY A 57 9.67 9.51 0.62
C GLY A 57 10.84 9.91 -0.27
N THR A 58 11.26 11.18 -0.20
CA THR A 58 12.43 11.68 -0.93
C THR A 58 13.72 10.96 -0.51
N ALA A 59 13.88 10.66 0.78
CA ALA A 59 15.01 9.88 1.28
C ALA A 59 15.03 8.44 0.72
N PHE A 60 13.85 7.82 0.60
CA PHE A 60 13.71 6.51 -0.04
C PHE A 60 14.00 6.59 -1.55
N ARG A 61 13.58 7.67 -2.22
CA ARG A 61 13.86 7.92 -3.63
C ARG A 61 15.37 8.03 -3.85
N ALA A 62 16.07 8.84 -3.05
CA ALA A 62 17.53 8.98 -3.10
C ALA A 62 18.27 7.65 -2.91
N ARG A 63 17.72 6.76 -2.06
CA ARG A 63 18.30 5.43 -1.83
C ARG A 63 18.08 4.47 -3.00
N TYR A 64 16.87 4.43 -3.56
CA TYR A 64 16.44 3.31 -4.42
C TYR A 64 16.36 3.64 -5.90
N ILE A 65 16.28 4.93 -6.27
CA ILE A 65 16.17 5.39 -7.66
C ILE A 65 17.46 6.15 -8.01
N PRO A 66 18.21 5.70 -9.04
CA PRO A 66 19.44 6.36 -9.46
C PRO A 66 19.14 7.78 -9.95
N ASP A 67 19.96 8.73 -9.51
CA ASP A 67 19.82 10.17 -9.81
C ASP A 67 18.42 10.73 -9.49
N GLY A 68 17.65 10.05 -8.62
CA GLY A 68 16.26 10.39 -8.34
C GLY A 68 16.11 11.68 -7.53
N VAL A 69 17.15 12.13 -6.84
CA VAL A 69 17.14 13.34 -6.00
C VAL A 69 18.39 14.15 -6.25
N ASN A 70 18.21 15.40 -6.68
CA ASN A 70 19.29 16.39 -6.83
C ASN A 70 19.16 17.46 -5.73
N ASN A 71 19.45 17.06 -4.50
CA ASN A 71 19.44 17.94 -3.33
C ASN A 71 20.52 17.49 -2.33
N SER A 72 21.39 18.43 -1.93
CA SER A 72 22.50 18.21 -1.00
C SER A 72 22.07 17.67 0.37
N ASP A 73 20.83 17.94 0.79
CA ASP A 73 20.30 17.46 2.07
C ASP A 73 20.24 15.93 2.15
N TYR A 74 20.23 15.25 0.99
CA TYR A 74 20.11 13.79 0.87
C TYR A 74 21.42 13.12 0.42
N GLU A 75 22.52 13.85 0.24
CA GLU A 75 23.80 13.29 -0.23
C GLU A 75 24.39 12.23 0.72
N ASN A 76 24.07 12.31 2.01
CA ASN A 76 24.54 11.36 3.02
C ASN A 76 23.78 10.02 2.99
N ILE A 77 22.74 9.88 2.17
CA ILE A 77 21.97 8.65 2.05
C ILE A 77 22.78 7.61 1.27
N GLN A 78 23.08 6.51 1.95
CA GLN A 78 23.68 5.35 1.29
C GLN A 78 22.72 4.81 0.22
N THR A 79 23.21 4.75 -1.02
CA THR A 79 22.45 4.30 -2.18
C THR A 79 22.36 2.77 -2.24
N ALA A 80 21.26 2.28 -2.81
CA ALA A 80 20.89 0.87 -2.90
C ALA A 80 19.94 0.67 -4.10
N TYR A 81 20.35 1.11 -5.28
CA TYR A 81 19.48 1.21 -6.45
C TYR A 81 18.90 -0.13 -6.89
N PHE A 82 17.62 -0.11 -7.28
CA PHE A 82 17.00 -1.23 -7.98
C PHE A 82 17.30 -1.18 -9.47
N GLN A 83 17.48 -2.36 -10.06
CA GLN A 83 17.51 -2.47 -11.51
C GLN A 83 16.08 -2.39 -12.05
N ASP A 84 15.89 -1.65 -13.15
CA ASP A 84 14.63 -1.54 -13.88
C ASP A 84 13.44 -1.03 -13.06
N LEU A 85 13.68 -0.30 -11.96
CA LEU A 85 12.65 0.50 -11.31
C LEU A 85 12.52 1.81 -12.08
N LYS A 86 11.33 2.08 -12.64
CA LYS A 86 11.08 3.30 -13.41
C LYS A 86 11.19 4.52 -12.48
N PRO A 87 12.00 5.55 -12.80
CA PRO A 87 12.24 6.68 -11.91
C PRO A 87 11.02 7.60 -11.78
N ASP A 88 10.31 7.83 -12.89
CA ASP A 88 9.27 8.87 -12.96
C ASP A 88 7.88 8.32 -13.29
N VAL A 89 7.75 7.01 -13.43
CA VAL A 89 6.48 6.34 -13.76
C VAL A 89 6.18 5.30 -12.69
N ILE A 90 4.98 5.35 -12.13
CA ILE A 90 4.52 4.37 -11.14
C ILE A 90 4.13 3.08 -11.85
N ASP A 91 4.83 2.00 -11.52
CA ASP A 91 4.46 0.65 -11.90
C ASP A 91 3.93 -0.10 -10.67
N ASN A 92 2.63 -0.39 -10.65
CA ASN A 92 2.00 -1.07 -9.51
C ASN A 92 2.37 -2.56 -9.42
N ASP A 93 3.04 -3.12 -10.43
CA ASP A 93 3.60 -4.49 -10.36
C ASP A 93 4.92 -4.52 -9.58
N ASP A 94 5.66 -3.40 -9.58
CA ASP A 94 6.90 -3.22 -8.81
C ASP A 94 6.66 -2.82 -7.35
N LEU A 95 5.53 -2.13 -7.08
CA LEU A 95 5.19 -1.54 -5.79
C LEU A 95 3.98 -2.20 -5.13
N GLU A 96 4.12 -2.57 -3.86
CA GLU A 96 2.98 -2.88 -2.99
C GLU A 96 2.90 -1.89 -1.84
N ILE A 97 1.82 -1.11 -1.78
CA ILE A 97 1.63 -0.10 -0.73
C ILE A 97 0.42 -0.48 0.11
N MET A 98 0.60 -0.56 1.41
CA MET A 98 -0.43 -0.87 2.40
C MET A 98 -0.45 0.20 3.48
N SER A 99 -1.63 0.60 3.93
CA SER A 99 -1.81 1.56 5.02
C SER A 99 -2.90 1.10 5.98
N GLN A 100 -2.78 1.44 7.26
CA GLN A 100 -3.93 1.41 8.18
C GLN A 100 -5.04 2.38 7.72
N PRO A 101 -6.31 2.14 8.12
CA PRO A 101 -7.46 2.91 7.67
C PRO A 101 -7.60 4.28 8.32
N ASP A 102 -6.84 4.57 9.37
CA ASP A 102 -6.85 5.88 10.03
C ASP A 102 -6.51 7.00 9.02
N GLU A 103 -7.23 8.13 9.13
CA GLU A 103 -7.11 9.28 8.22
C GLU A 103 -5.66 9.78 8.13
N TRP A 104 -4.96 9.85 9.27
CA TRP A 104 -3.60 10.35 9.33
C TRP A 104 -2.56 9.36 8.83
N VAL A 105 -2.82 8.05 8.92
CA VAL A 105 -1.89 7.01 8.42
C VAL A 105 -2.02 6.89 6.90
N SER A 106 -3.25 6.87 6.38
CA SER A 106 -3.49 6.84 4.94
C SER A 106 -3.06 8.15 4.25
N GLY A 107 -3.28 9.30 4.90
CA GLY A 107 -2.70 10.58 4.47
C GLY A 107 -1.17 10.60 4.50
N SER A 108 -0.55 9.95 5.47
CA SER A 108 0.92 9.81 5.56
C SER A 108 1.48 8.99 4.40
N ALA A 109 0.81 7.91 4.02
CA ALA A 109 1.18 7.11 2.85
C ALA A 109 1.14 7.94 1.56
N LEU A 110 0.11 8.77 1.38
CA LEU A 110 0.01 9.69 0.24
C LEU A 110 1.15 10.71 0.22
N ALA A 111 1.42 11.37 1.35
CA ALA A 111 2.50 12.35 1.46
C ALA A 111 3.88 11.72 1.21
N PHE A 112 4.11 10.50 1.69
CA PHE A 112 5.32 9.73 1.38
C PHE A 112 5.47 9.49 -0.12
N MET A 113 4.39 9.07 -0.78
CA MET A 113 4.44 8.80 -2.20
C MET A 113 4.69 10.06 -3.04
N GLN A 114 4.26 11.25 -2.58
CA GLN A 114 4.63 12.52 -3.20
C GLN A 114 6.13 12.83 -3.12
N GLY A 115 6.84 12.32 -2.13
CA GLY A 115 8.31 12.39 -2.07
C GLY A 115 9.00 11.29 -2.87
N PHE A 116 8.43 10.08 -2.86
CA PHE A 116 9.02 8.92 -3.53
C PHE A 116 8.86 8.98 -5.07
N TYR A 117 7.66 9.33 -5.53
CA TYR A 117 7.29 9.63 -6.92
C TYR A 117 6.69 11.03 -7.00
N PRO A 118 7.52 12.09 -7.09
CA PRO A 118 7.03 13.46 -7.23
C PRO A 118 6.27 13.66 -8.55
N PRO A 119 5.52 14.77 -8.70
CA PRO A 119 4.88 15.12 -9.96
C PRO A 119 5.85 15.09 -11.13
N ALA A 120 5.49 14.36 -12.18
CA ALA A 120 6.32 14.13 -13.35
C ALA A 120 5.51 14.39 -14.63
N PRO A 121 5.58 15.60 -15.19
CA PRO A 121 4.82 15.92 -16.39
C PRO A 121 5.31 15.10 -17.58
N ASN A 122 4.40 14.65 -18.42
CA ASN A 122 4.62 13.80 -19.58
C ASN A 122 5.18 12.39 -19.25
N ALA A 123 5.10 11.96 -17.99
CA ALA A 123 5.55 10.63 -17.58
C ALA A 123 4.40 9.62 -17.73
N PHE A 124 4.41 8.89 -18.85
CA PHE A 124 3.40 7.87 -19.14
C PHE A 124 4.04 6.49 -19.30
N ASP A 125 3.42 5.46 -18.73
CA ASP A 125 3.94 4.10 -18.88
C ASP A 125 3.68 3.56 -20.29
N ASN A 126 4.75 3.19 -20.99
CA ASN A 126 4.66 2.54 -22.30
C ASN A 126 3.87 1.22 -22.24
N SER A 127 3.87 0.53 -21.09
CA SER A 127 3.11 -0.71 -20.91
C SER A 127 1.59 -0.50 -20.92
N THR A 128 1.12 0.71 -20.56
CA THR A 128 -0.31 1.05 -20.45
C THR A 128 -0.82 1.92 -21.61
N GLY A 129 0.04 2.23 -22.59
CA GLY A 129 -0.30 3.00 -23.78
C GLY A 129 0.61 4.19 -24.07
N GLY A 130 1.56 4.50 -23.17
CA GLY A 130 2.52 5.60 -23.34
C GLY A 130 1.82 6.94 -23.56
N GLU A 131 2.35 7.79 -24.43
CA GLU A 131 1.75 9.09 -24.74
C GLU A 131 0.29 9.03 -25.24
N ALA A 132 -0.17 7.89 -25.76
CA ALA A 132 -1.52 7.76 -26.29
C ALA A 132 -2.59 7.95 -25.20
N ILE A 133 -2.28 7.64 -23.93
CA ILE A 133 -3.21 7.81 -22.81
C ILE A 133 -3.47 9.30 -22.49
N ALA A 134 -2.52 10.16 -22.85
CA ALA A 134 -2.64 11.60 -22.67
C ALA A 134 -3.42 12.27 -23.80
N VAL A 135 -3.68 11.60 -24.92
CA VAL A 135 -4.33 12.21 -26.08
C VAL A 135 -5.80 12.50 -25.79
N ASN A 136 -6.17 13.77 -25.88
CA ASN A 136 -7.54 14.26 -25.72
C ASN A 136 -7.89 15.22 -26.87
N LEU A 137 -8.41 14.68 -27.95
CA LEU A 137 -8.78 15.43 -29.16
C LEU A 137 -9.94 16.42 -28.95
N ALA A 138 -10.61 16.39 -27.78
CA ALA A 138 -11.63 17.36 -27.41
C ALA A 138 -11.04 18.59 -26.70
N SER A 139 -9.78 18.54 -26.28
CA SER A 139 -9.04 19.67 -25.70
C SER A 139 -8.37 20.51 -26.78
N SER A 140 -8.22 21.82 -26.57
CA SER A 140 -7.49 22.72 -27.48
C SER A 140 -6.04 22.26 -27.72
N ASP A 141 -5.44 21.63 -26.71
CA ASP A 141 -4.02 21.28 -26.70
C ASP A 141 -3.80 19.82 -27.14
N ASN A 142 -4.87 19.09 -27.49
CA ASN A 142 -4.88 17.67 -27.90
C ASN A 142 -4.24 16.67 -26.93
N LYS A 143 -3.67 17.15 -25.81
CA LYS A 143 -3.10 16.35 -24.73
C LYS A 143 -3.71 16.79 -23.38
N THR A 144 -3.76 15.88 -22.41
CA THR A 144 -4.22 16.12 -21.05
C THR A 144 -3.25 15.43 -20.10
N GLU A 145 -2.74 16.20 -19.14
CA GLU A 145 -1.82 15.72 -18.11
C GLU A 145 -2.59 15.25 -16.88
N TYR A 146 -1.95 14.43 -16.03
CA TYR A 146 -2.49 14.18 -14.69
C TYR A 146 -2.58 15.49 -13.89
N PRO A 147 -3.57 15.64 -12.98
CA PRO A 147 -3.64 16.79 -12.09
C PRO A 147 -2.38 16.96 -11.24
N LEU A 148 -2.23 18.14 -10.61
CA LEU A 148 -1.08 18.50 -9.77
C LEU A 148 0.26 18.35 -10.55
N ASP A 149 0.29 18.89 -11.76
CA ASP A 149 1.48 18.92 -12.63
C ASP A 149 2.07 17.53 -12.95
N GLY A 150 1.20 16.56 -13.25
CA GLY A 150 1.63 15.20 -13.61
C GLY A 150 1.77 14.26 -12.42
N TYR A 151 1.09 14.53 -11.30
CA TYR A 151 1.12 13.64 -10.14
C TYR A 151 0.36 12.33 -10.43
N GLN A 152 1.09 11.21 -10.31
CA GLN A 152 0.53 9.88 -10.52
C GLN A 152 -0.04 9.31 -9.21
N TYR A 153 -1.05 8.46 -9.33
CA TYR A 153 -1.81 7.95 -8.19
C TYR A 153 -1.41 6.49 -7.89
N PRO A 154 -0.61 6.24 -6.84
CA PRO A 154 -0.23 4.89 -6.46
C PRO A 154 -1.43 4.10 -5.91
N LYS A 155 -1.43 2.79 -6.13
CA LYS A 155 -2.41 1.89 -5.52
C LYS A 155 -2.08 1.65 -4.04
N ILE A 156 -2.73 2.41 -3.15
CA ILE A 156 -2.65 2.23 -1.70
C ILE A 156 -3.75 1.28 -1.24
N GLN A 157 -3.35 0.14 -0.70
CA GLN A 157 -4.27 -0.84 -0.12
C GLN A 157 -4.54 -0.48 1.34
N VAL A 158 -5.80 -0.17 1.64
CA VAL A 158 -6.29 0.03 3.00
C VAL A 158 -7.13 -1.19 3.35
N PRO A 159 -6.95 -1.83 4.53
CA PRO A 159 -7.77 -2.96 4.93
C PRO A 159 -9.25 -2.53 4.94
N GLY A 160 -10.08 -3.28 4.22
CA GLY A 160 -11.46 -2.91 3.94
C GLY A 160 -12.42 -3.15 5.10
N ILE A 161 -13.72 -3.02 4.83
CA ILE A 161 -14.85 -3.09 5.78
C ILE A 161 -14.86 -4.29 6.74
N SER A 162 -14.13 -5.35 6.40
CA SER A 162 -13.99 -6.56 7.18
C SER A 162 -12.93 -6.48 8.27
N ASP A 163 -12.13 -5.41 8.31
CA ASP A 163 -11.21 -5.15 9.40
C ASP A 163 -11.97 -5.02 10.73
N PRO A 164 -11.53 -5.70 11.82
CA PRO A 164 -12.25 -5.68 13.08
C PRO A 164 -12.43 -4.27 13.65
N GLU A 165 -11.47 -3.36 13.45
CA GLU A 165 -11.55 -1.98 13.93
C GLU A 165 -12.66 -1.24 13.18
N TYR A 166 -12.69 -1.34 11.85
CA TYR A 166 -13.73 -0.73 11.04
C TYR A 166 -15.12 -1.34 11.30
N ALA A 167 -15.22 -2.66 11.32
CA ALA A 167 -16.49 -3.38 11.47
C ALA A 167 -17.14 -3.16 12.85
N SER A 168 -16.34 -2.89 13.89
CA SER A 168 -16.84 -2.66 15.26
C SER A 168 -17.07 -1.18 15.58
N LEU A 169 -16.56 -0.25 14.77
CA LEU A 169 -16.59 1.18 15.07
C LEU A 169 -18.02 1.70 15.25
N ALA A 170 -18.93 1.36 14.33
CA ALA A 170 -20.33 1.80 14.42
C ALA A 170 -21.02 1.32 15.70
N PHE A 171 -20.73 0.07 16.12
CA PHE A 171 -21.26 -0.48 17.37
C PHE A 171 -20.79 0.31 18.60
N TYR A 172 -19.49 0.58 18.71
CA TYR A 172 -18.97 1.37 19.83
C TYR A 172 -19.49 2.80 19.80
N GLN A 173 -19.51 3.43 18.63
CA GLN A 173 -19.98 4.81 18.49
C GLN A 173 -21.45 4.96 18.86
N ASP A 174 -22.30 4.04 18.41
CA ASP A 174 -23.74 4.03 18.75
C ASP A 174 -23.93 3.86 20.26
N LEU A 175 -23.27 2.86 20.86
CA LEU A 175 -23.38 2.55 22.29
C LEU A 175 -23.10 3.75 23.20
N PHE A 176 -22.12 4.59 22.86
CA PHE A 176 -21.74 5.77 23.66
C PHE A 176 -22.37 7.09 23.17
N SER A 177 -23.14 7.06 22.06
CA SER A 177 -23.91 8.20 21.56
C SER A 177 -25.38 8.17 21.97
N THR A 178 -25.88 7.01 22.42
CA THR A 178 -27.27 6.81 22.85
C THR A 178 -27.41 6.63 24.36
N PRO A 179 -28.53 7.05 24.98
CA PRO A 179 -28.84 6.67 26.36
C PRO A 179 -28.85 5.14 26.52
N PRO A 180 -28.50 4.60 27.71
CA PRO A 180 -28.16 5.32 28.94
C PRO A 180 -26.68 5.73 29.06
N LEU A 181 -25.83 5.38 28.09
CA LEU A 181 -24.38 5.59 28.15
C LEU A 181 -23.89 6.86 27.42
N LYS A 182 -24.82 7.66 26.89
CA LYS A 182 -24.54 8.87 26.11
C LYS A 182 -23.55 9.80 26.83
N GLY A 183 -22.41 10.05 26.17
CA GLY A 183 -21.41 11.02 26.64
C GLY A 183 -20.59 10.57 27.85
N THR A 184 -20.75 9.32 28.31
CA THR A 184 -19.92 8.76 29.40
C THR A 184 -18.48 8.49 28.97
N ILE A 185 -18.29 8.15 27.70
CA ILE A 185 -16.99 7.98 27.04
C ILE A 185 -16.97 8.88 25.82
N SER A 186 -15.81 9.50 25.53
CA SER A 186 -15.66 10.30 24.31
C SER A 186 -15.78 9.42 23.07
N ILE A 187 -16.41 9.93 22.01
CA ILE A 187 -16.58 9.16 20.77
C ILE A 187 -15.25 8.74 20.14
N GLN A 188 -14.19 9.51 20.41
CA GLN A 188 -12.82 9.22 19.99
C GLN A 188 -12.25 7.99 20.71
N SER A 189 -12.61 7.78 21.97
CA SER A 189 -12.19 6.61 22.75
C SER A 189 -13.13 5.40 22.58
N ALA A 190 -14.33 5.60 22.04
CA ALA A 190 -15.31 4.56 21.75
C ALA A 190 -14.95 3.76 20.49
N ASN A 191 -13.92 2.91 20.57
CA ASN A 191 -13.45 2.09 19.45
C ASN A 191 -12.76 0.79 19.93
N LEU A 192 -12.39 -0.08 18.98
CA LEU A 192 -11.79 -1.39 19.28
C LEU A 192 -10.45 -1.31 20.02
N LYS A 193 -9.68 -0.22 19.90
CA LYS A 193 -8.38 -0.08 20.57
C LYS A 193 -8.54 -0.10 22.10
N ASN A 194 -9.66 0.41 22.62
CA ASN A 194 -10.01 0.43 24.05
C ASN A 194 -11.02 -0.67 24.43
N ALA A 195 -11.14 -1.73 23.64
CA ALA A 195 -12.22 -2.71 23.79
C ALA A 195 -12.30 -3.33 25.20
N TYR A 196 -11.16 -3.57 25.84
CA TYR A 196 -11.11 -4.14 27.19
C TYR A 196 -11.63 -3.17 28.25
N GLU A 197 -11.15 -1.92 28.23
CA GLU A 197 -11.57 -0.86 29.13
C GLU A 197 -13.06 -0.55 28.96
N LEU A 198 -13.55 -0.50 27.72
CA LEU A 198 -14.96 -0.25 27.42
C LEU A 198 -15.85 -1.41 27.88
N TRP A 199 -15.44 -2.66 27.68
CA TRP A 199 -16.17 -3.81 28.19
C TRP A 199 -16.28 -3.76 29.72
N GLN A 200 -15.17 -3.54 30.42
CA GLN A 200 -15.18 -3.42 31.89
C GLN A 200 -16.06 -2.27 32.37
N PHE A 201 -15.96 -1.11 31.72
CA PHE A 201 -16.75 0.07 32.07
C PHE A 201 -18.25 -0.21 31.97
N VAL A 202 -18.71 -0.78 30.84
CA VAL A 202 -20.13 -1.05 30.62
C VAL A 202 -20.63 -2.16 31.54
N ASP A 203 -19.85 -3.21 31.76
CA ASP A 203 -20.17 -4.28 32.70
C ASP A 203 -20.29 -3.76 34.15
N TYR A 204 -19.38 -2.86 34.56
CA TYR A 204 -19.46 -2.20 35.85
C TYR A 204 -20.73 -1.35 35.98
N GLN A 205 -21.01 -0.50 34.97
CA GLN A 205 -22.18 0.38 34.96
C GLN A 205 -23.48 -0.42 34.99
N TYR A 206 -23.58 -1.50 34.21
CA TYR A 206 -24.75 -2.36 34.21
C TYR A 206 -25.01 -3.03 35.57
N ARG A 207 -23.98 -3.29 36.38
CA ARG A 207 -24.14 -3.91 37.71
C ARG A 207 -24.41 -2.93 38.84
N HIS A 208 -23.97 -1.67 38.70
CA HIS A 208 -23.94 -0.71 39.82
C HIS A 208 -24.74 0.57 39.58
N ASN A 209 -25.21 0.82 38.35
CA ASN A 209 -26.00 1.99 38.00
C ASN A 209 -27.42 1.56 37.61
N GLU A 210 -28.42 1.97 38.41
CA GLU A 210 -29.84 1.62 38.24
C GLU A 210 -30.36 2.00 36.85
N THR A 211 -30.06 3.21 36.37
CA THR A 211 -30.47 3.69 35.04
C THR A 211 -29.86 2.84 33.92
N VAL A 212 -28.57 2.50 34.01
CA VAL A 212 -27.94 1.64 32.99
C VAL A 212 -28.48 0.21 33.08
N HIS A 213 -28.78 -0.28 34.28
CA HIS A 213 -29.34 -1.62 34.47
C HIS A 213 -30.73 -1.76 33.83
N GLU A 214 -31.58 -0.75 33.97
CA GLU A 214 -32.95 -0.77 33.48
C GLU A 214 -33.06 -0.39 31.99
N GLU A 215 -32.28 0.58 31.52
CA GLU A 215 -32.44 1.17 30.19
C GLU A 215 -31.49 0.61 29.13
N LEU A 216 -30.46 -0.17 29.50
CA LEU A 216 -29.55 -0.76 28.51
C LEU A 216 -30.25 -1.92 27.76
N GLY A 217 -30.80 -1.58 26.59
CA GLY A 217 -31.44 -2.54 25.69
C GLY A 217 -30.51 -3.69 25.30
N ASN A 218 -31.04 -4.92 25.32
CA ASN A 218 -30.29 -6.15 25.03
C ASN A 218 -28.94 -6.26 25.77
N ALA A 219 -28.91 -5.91 27.07
CA ALA A 219 -27.68 -5.90 27.87
C ALA A 219 -26.84 -7.18 27.74
N ASN A 220 -27.46 -8.36 27.73
CA ASN A 220 -26.74 -9.63 27.56
C ASN A 220 -26.02 -9.72 26.20
N GLY A 221 -26.70 -9.35 25.10
CA GLY A 221 -26.09 -9.31 23.78
C GLY A 221 -24.97 -8.28 23.67
N THR A 222 -25.20 -7.08 24.20
CA THR A 222 -24.22 -5.98 24.22
C THR A 222 -22.97 -6.36 25.02
N LEU A 223 -23.13 -6.88 26.25
CA LEU A 223 -22.02 -7.31 27.10
C LEU A 223 -21.28 -8.51 26.51
N THR A 224 -21.98 -9.44 25.87
CA THR A 224 -21.37 -10.57 25.15
C THR A 224 -20.51 -10.07 23.98
N LEU A 225 -21.03 -9.12 23.20
CA LEU A 225 -20.32 -8.56 22.05
C LEU A 225 -19.11 -7.72 22.48
N LEU A 226 -19.25 -6.92 23.53
CA LEU A 226 -18.14 -6.19 24.15
C LEU A 226 -17.06 -7.14 24.66
N ASN A 227 -17.44 -8.18 25.39
CA ASN A 227 -16.51 -9.20 25.87
C ASN A 227 -15.80 -9.92 24.72
N TYR A 228 -16.53 -10.23 23.64
CA TYR A 228 -15.96 -10.82 22.42
C TYR A 228 -14.90 -9.90 21.81
N TYR A 229 -15.19 -8.60 21.63
CA TYR A 229 -14.21 -7.67 21.08
C TYR A 229 -13.03 -7.40 22.01
N ALA A 230 -13.26 -7.31 23.33
CA ALA A 230 -12.22 -7.22 24.34
C ALA A 230 -11.29 -8.44 24.26
N THR A 231 -11.86 -9.64 24.32
CA THR A 231 -11.11 -10.89 24.20
C THR A 231 -10.36 -10.97 22.86
N LYS A 232 -10.98 -10.55 21.76
CA LYS A 232 -10.36 -10.55 20.43
C LYS A 232 -9.17 -9.58 20.37
N ARG A 233 -9.29 -8.38 20.94
CA ARG A 233 -8.22 -7.38 20.99
C ARG A 233 -7.07 -7.86 21.88
N GLU A 234 -7.39 -8.35 23.07
CA GLU A 234 -6.42 -8.90 24.01
C GLU A 234 -5.71 -10.14 23.44
N ARG A 235 -6.44 -11.02 22.75
CA ARG A 235 -5.86 -12.16 22.03
C ARG A 235 -4.98 -11.69 20.87
N ALA A 236 -5.37 -10.67 20.12
CA ALA A 236 -4.49 -10.13 19.08
C ALA A 236 -3.18 -9.56 19.64
N ALA A 237 -3.23 -8.95 20.84
CA ALA A 237 -2.06 -8.43 21.53
C ALA A 237 -1.19 -9.53 22.18
N ASN A 238 -1.83 -10.51 22.82
CA ASN A 238 -1.19 -11.41 23.78
C ASN A 238 -1.27 -12.91 23.40
N SER A 239 -1.99 -13.30 22.35
CA SER A 239 -2.16 -14.73 22.06
C SER A 239 -0.88 -15.37 21.58
N TYR A 240 -0.57 -16.44 22.28
CA TYR A 240 0.32 -17.49 21.89
C TYR A 240 -0.49 -18.59 21.18
N SER A 241 0.09 -19.23 20.16
CA SER A 241 -0.40 -20.51 19.65
C SER A 241 0.22 -21.59 20.53
N ASP A 242 -0.56 -22.13 21.46
CA ASP A 242 -0.21 -23.40 22.06
C ASP A 242 -0.53 -24.46 21.02
N GLY A 243 0.51 -24.98 20.38
CA GLY A 243 0.39 -26.00 19.38
C GLY A 243 0.01 -27.33 20.00
N SER A 244 -1.21 -27.50 20.49
CA SER A 244 -1.87 -28.80 20.53
C SER A 244 -3.34 -28.68 20.97
N ARG A 245 -4.27 -28.92 20.03
CA ARG A 245 -5.63 -29.38 20.36
C ARG A 245 -5.69 -30.89 20.59
N ASP A 246 -4.55 -31.57 20.48
CA ASP A 246 -4.43 -33.00 20.75
C ASP A 246 -3.84 -33.20 22.15
N ASN A 247 -4.30 -34.23 22.87
CA ASN A 247 -3.83 -34.57 24.22
C ASN A 247 -2.40 -35.15 24.19
N SER A 248 -1.46 -34.45 23.57
CA SER A 248 -0.04 -34.74 23.68
C SER A 248 0.48 -34.04 24.94
N PRO A 249 1.31 -34.70 25.77
CA PRO A 249 1.96 -34.07 26.89
C PRO A 249 2.63 -32.79 26.41
N SER A 250 2.50 -31.73 27.22
CA SER A 250 3.09 -30.40 27.01
C SER A 250 4.60 -30.49 26.77
N ASP A 251 5.00 -30.80 25.54
CA ASP A 251 6.26 -30.36 25.01
C ASP A 251 6.03 -28.91 24.60
N ASP A 252 6.65 -28.04 25.38
CA ASP A 252 6.73 -26.58 25.30
C ASP A 252 7.35 -26.13 23.96
N ASN A 253 6.75 -26.55 22.85
CA ASN A 253 7.38 -26.58 21.52
C ASN A 253 6.82 -25.49 20.60
N SER A 254 6.52 -24.30 21.13
CA SER A 254 6.94 -23.16 20.32
C SER A 254 8.46 -23.25 20.29
N ARG A 255 9.05 -23.45 19.12
CA ARG A 255 10.50 -23.65 18.96
C ARG A 255 11.36 -22.51 19.53
N LEU A 256 10.75 -21.42 20.03
CA LEU A 256 11.40 -20.28 20.66
C LEU A 256 10.95 -19.99 22.12
N GLY A 257 9.92 -20.65 22.67
CA GLY A 257 9.50 -20.49 24.08
C GLY A 257 9.11 -19.07 24.49
N VAL A 258 8.70 -18.21 23.55
CA VAL A 258 8.46 -16.77 23.78
C VAL A 258 7.09 -16.34 23.24
N LEU A 259 6.34 -15.58 24.04
CA LEU A 259 5.11 -14.90 23.62
C LEU A 259 5.45 -13.85 22.56
N TYR A 260 5.02 -14.08 21.31
CA TYR A 260 5.03 -13.07 20.25
C TYR A 260 3.59 -12.65 19.96
N SER A 261 3.34 -11.33 19.92
CA SER A 261 2.02 -10.82 19.55
C SER A 261 1.63 -11.31 18.16
N ILE A 262 0.34 -11.57 17.95
CA ILE A 262 -0.15 -12.03 16.66
C ILE A 262 0.24 -11.05 15.55
N ALA A 263 0.19 -9.74 15.83
CA ALA A 263 0.59 -8.69 14.89
C ALA A 263 2.06 -8.84 14.43
N GLY A 264 2.98 -9.06 15.37
CA GLY A 264 4.39 -9.29 15.05
C GLY A 264 4.62 -10.56 14.23
N ARG A 265 3.86 -11.64 14.52
CA ARG A 265 3.90 -12.89 13.76
C ARG A 265 3.35 -12.72 12.34
N THR A 266 2.26 -11.99 12.16
CA THR A 266 1.73 -11.68 10.83
C THR A 266 2.67 -10.78 10.02
N LEU A 267 3.34 -9.83 10.67
CA LEU A 267 4.37 -8.98 10.04
C LEU A 267 5.56 -9.84 9.58
N ALA A 268 6.03 -10.76 10.42
CA ALA A 268 7.11 -11.67 10.05
C ALA A 268 6.73 -12.54 8.84
N TYR A 269 5.52 -13.10 8.84
CA TYR A 269 5.00 -13.82 7.68
C TYR A 269 4.95 -12.95 6.42
N LYS A 270 4.45 -11.72 6.52
CA LYS A 270 4.35 -10.79 5.38
C LYS A 270 5.71 -10.45 4.80
N ILE A 271 6.70 -10.11 5.63
CA ILE A 271 8.08 -9.82 5.16
C ILE A 271 8.67 -11.03 4.42
N ALA A 272 8.58 -12.23 5.02
CA ALA A 272 9.09 -13.45 4.40
C ALA A 272 8.36 -13.74 3.07
N SER A 273 7.05 -13.56 3.03
CA SER A 273 6.23 -13.76 1.83
C SER A 273 6.62 -12.80 0.70
N GLN A 274 6.95 -11.54 1.00
CA GLN A 274 7.36 -10.59 -0.04
C GLN A 274 8.64 -11.01 -0.73
N PHE A 275 9.66 -11.42 0.05
CA PHE A 275 10.90 -11.91 -0.52
C PHE A 275 10.71 -13.23 -1.30
N LYS A 276 9.88 -14.16 -0.77
CA LYS A 276 9.51 -15.39 -1.48
C LYS A 276 8.85 -15.07 -2.83
N ASN A 277 7.94 -14.10 -2.87
CA ASN A 277 7.24 -13.70 -4.09
C ASN A 277 8.17 -13.01 -5.11
N ASN A 278 9.01 -12.08 -4.66
CA ASN A 278 9.99 -11.43 -5.53
C ASN A 278 10.94 -12.45 -6.18
N ILE A 279 11.48 -13.42 -5.42
CA ILE A 279 12.32 -14.50 -5.95
C ILE A 279 11.56 -15.40 -6.92
N ARG A 280 10.33 -15.79 -6.59
CA ARG A 280 9.50 -16.65 -7.44
C ARG A 280 9.31 -16.07 -8.84
N TRP A 281 9.22 -14.75 -8.94
CA TRP A 281 9.05 -14.03 -10.21
C TRP A 281 10.33 -13.41 -10.74
N GLY A 282 11.50 -13.85 -10.29
CA GLY A 282 12.79 -13.42 -10.83
C GLY A 282 13.05 -11.92 -10.69
N SER A 283 12.55 -11.28 -9.62
CA SER A 283 12.65 -9.84 -9.36
C SER A 283 11.87 -8.93 -10.33
N SER A 284 10.95 -9.47 -11.14
CA SER A 284 10.09 -8.67 -12.01
C SER A 284 8.87 -8.06 -11.31
N TYR A 285 8.57 -8.48 -10.08
CA TYR A 285 7.43 -8.02 -9.29
C TYR A 285 7.82 -7.84 -7.82
N ASN A 286 7.05 -7.04 -7.08
CA ASN A 286 7.20 -6.82 -5.63
C ASN A 286 8.63 -6.41 -5.25
N LYS A 287 9.22 -5.45 -5.98
CA LYS A 287 10.54 -4.90 -5.67
C LYS A 287 10.49 -4.07 -4.38
N LEU A 288 9.42 -3.32 -4.18
CA LEU A 288 9.23 -2.46 -3.02
C LEU A 288 7.89 -2.71 -2.37
N THR A 289 7.91 -2.94 -1.06
CA THR A 289 6.70 -2.98 -0.22
C THR A 289 6.76 -1.89 0.82
N PHE A 290 5.78 -1.00 0.85
CA PHE A 290 5.62 0.04 1.87
C PHE A 290 4.39 -0.27 2.74
N MET A 291 4.58 -0.38 4.05
CA MET A 291 3.51 -0.60 5.02
C MET A 291 3.47 0.57 6.00
N PHE A 292 2.37 1.30 6.01
CA PHE A 292 2.15 2.46 6.88
C PHE A 292 1.31 2.06 8.09
N GLY A 293 1.77 2.40 9.28
CA GLY A 293 1.08 2.10 10.52
C GLY A 293 1.27 3.16 11.60
N SER A 294 0.68 2.89 12.76
CA SER A 294 0.68 3.76 13.93
C SER A 294 1.35 3.10 15.14
N ILE A 295 2.55 2.54 14.95
CA ILE A 295 3.29 1.95 16.08
C ILE A 295 4.17 3.04 16.71
N GLU A 296 3.92 3.38 17.98
CA GLU A 296 4.77 4.32 18.72
C GLU A 296 6.22 3.78 18.76
N PRO A 297 7.26 4.61 18.50
CA PRO A 297 7.45 5.82 19.31
C PRO A 297 7.69 7.15 18.56
N ILE A 298 8.10 7.15 17.29
CA ILE A 298 8.55 8.38 16.61
C ILE A 298 7.82 8.56 15.27
N PRO A 299 7.17 9.70 15.02
CA PRO A 299 6.55 10.00 13.73
C PRO A 299 7.55 9.95 12.57
N GLY A 300 7.13 9.35 11.46
CA GLY A 300 7.93 9.25 10.24
C GLY A 300 9.14 8.30 10.31
N ALA A 301 9.39 7.64 11.45
CA ALA A 301 10.44 6.63 11.56
C ALA A 301 10.17 5.43 10.63
N ALA A 302 11.24 4.79 10.14
CA ALA A 302 11.13 3.69 9.19
C ALA A 302 12.02 2.50 9.57
N LEU A 303 11.45 1.30 9.48
CA LEU A 303 12.13 0.02 9.59
C LEU A 303 12.14 -0.65 8.23
N VAL A 304 13.32 -1.00 7.71
CA VAL A 304 13.49 -1.49 6.34
C VAL A 304 14.22 -2.83 6.34
N PHE A 305 13.66 -3.83 5.67
CA PHE A 305 14.34 -5.08 5.37
C PHE A 305 14.70 -5.11 3.89
N GLU A 306 15.96 -5.37 3.57
CA GLU A 306 16.45 -5.42 2.19
C GLU A 306 17.01 -6.80 1.90
N LEU A 307 16.53 -7.42 0.81
CA LEU A 307 17.08 -8.61 0.21
C LEU A 307 18.15 -8.19 -0.79
N PHE A 308 19.38 -8.63 -0.57
CA PHE A 308 20.52 -8.24 -1.39
C PHE A 308 21.45 -9.41 -1.69
N GLY A 309 22.28 -9.28 -2.72
CA GLY A 309 23.28 -10.27 -3.09
C GLY A 309 24.21 -9.76 -4.18
N GLU A 310 25.20 -10.56 -4.54
CA GLU A 310 26.09 -10.26 -5.66
C GLU A 310 25.28 -10.28 -6.98
N ASP A 311 25.55 -9.31 -7.87
CA ASP A 311 25.02 -9.35 -9.22
C ASP A 311 25.77 -10.45 -9.97
N PRO A 312 25.12 -11.52 -10.45
CA PRO A 312 25.80 -12.47 -11.31
C PRO A 312 26.29 -11.73 -12.57
N ASP A 313 27.34 -12.22 -13.22
CA ASP A 313 27.95 -11.64 -14.44
C ASP A 313 26.97 -11.47 -15.64
N SER A 314 25.66 -11.68 -15.44
CA SER A 314 24.56 -11.46 -16.38
C SER A 314 23.55 -10.47 -15.79
N PRO A 315 23.37 -9.27 -16.40
CA PRO A 315 22.42 -8.27 -15.90
C PRO A 315 20.99 -8.84 -15.90
N GLY A 316 20.24 -8.57 -14.83
CA GLY A 316 18.83 -8.94 -14.69
C GLY A 316 18.55 -10.40 -14.30
N ARG A 317 19.57 -11.25 -14.10
CA ARG A 317 19.35 -12.62 -13.60
C ARG A 317 19.45 -12.65 -12.08
N MET A 318 18.39 -13.08 -11.41
CA MET A 318 18.40 -13.31 -9.96
C MET A 318 19.51 -14.32 -9.59
N PRO A 319 20.36 -14.04 -8.59
CA PRO A 319 21.39 -14.97 -8.14
C PRO A 319 20.77 -16.16 -7.40
N SER A 320 21.59 -17.19 -7.11
CA SER A 320 21.14 -18.32 -6.29
C SER A 320 20.64 -17.82 -4.93
N MET A 321 19.62 -18.50 -4.38
CA MET A 321 19.14 -18.20 -3.03
C MET A 321 20.24 -18.30 -1.95
N ASP A 322 21.27 -19.11 -2.20
CA ASP A 322 22.39 -19.31 -1.27
C ASP A 322 23.34 -18.11 -1.18
N SER A 323 23.39 -17.28 -2.23
CA SER A 323 24.17 -16.03 -2.25
C SER A 323 23.38 -14.82 -1.75
N LEU A 324 22.07 -14.97 -1.55
CA LEU A 324 21.22 -13.89 -1.07
C LEU A 324 21.32 -13.72 0.45
N ARG A 325 21.21 -12.48 0.88
CA ARG A 325 21.29 -12.04 2.27
C ARG A 325 20.19 -11.03 2.56
N VAL A 326 19.87 -10.89 3.83
CA VAL A 326 18.90 -9.90 4.32
C VAL A 326 19.58 -9.01 5.35
N ARG A 327 19.40 -7.70 5.22
CA ARG A 327 19.78 -6.73 6.26
C ARG A 327 18.56 -5.94 6.69
N MET A 328 18.56 -5.52 7.95
CA MET A 328 17.57 -4.61 8.50
C MET A 328 18.23 -3.25 8.70
N SER A 329 17.55 -2.18 8.31
CA SER A 329 17.96 -0.81 8.58
C SER A 329 16.86 -0.10 9.36
N TYR A 330 17.26 0.75 10.28
CA TYR A 330 16.36 1.63 11.01
C TYR A 330 16.71 3.08 10.73
N ARG A 331 15.69 3.89 10.45
CA ARG A 331 15.77 5.33 10.28
C ARG A 331 14.93 5.97 11.38
N ALA A 332 15.59 6.74 12.25
CA ALA A 332 14.97 7.16 13.51
C ALA A 332 13.96 8.31 13.35
N SER A 333 14.09 9.11 12.29
CA SER A 333 13.20 10.23 11.97
C SER A 333 13.05 10.39 10.46
N ALA A 334 12.16 11.30 10.09
CA ALA A 334 11.87 11.71 8.71
C ALA A 334 12.69 12.94 8.24
N ASP A 335 13.68 13.38 9.01
CA ASP A 335 14.56 14.50 8.64
C ASP A 335 15.38 14.13 7.41
N ALA A 336 15.77 15.09 6.57
CA ALA A 336 16.42 14.79 5.28
C ALA A 336 17.79 14.11 5.45
N ASP A 337 18.55 14.50 6.47
CA ASP A 337 19.91 14.06 6.76
C ASP A 337 20.00 12.77 7.59
N GLU A 338 18.89 12.26 8.13
CA GLU A 338 18.90 11.04 8.94
C GLU A 338 19.28 9.81 8.08
N PRO A 339 20.36 9.08 8.41
CA PRO A 339 20.83 7.96 7.61
C PRO A 339 20.05 6.67 7.86
N PHE A 340 20.13 5.73 6.91
CA PHE A 340 19.67 4.35 7.10
C PHE A 340 20.72 3.58 7.91
N ARG A 341 20.46 3.35 9.20
CA ARG A 341 21.42 2.66 10.07
C ARG A 341 21.15 1.16 10.04
N THR A 342 22.10 0.38 9.52
CA THR A 342 21.99 -1.08 9.53
C THR A 342 22.01 -1.60 10.98
N GLN A 343 21.01 -2.42 11.30
CA GLN A 343 20.81 -3.03 12.61
C GLN A 343 21.00 -4.55 12.50
N PRO A 344 21.78 -5.17 13.40
CA PRO A 344 21.88 -6.63 13.47
C PRO A 344 20.52 -7.28 13.72
N ILE A 345 20.21 -8.36 13.01
CA ILE A 345 19.00 -9.16 13.23
C ILE A 345 19.36 -10.60 13.54
N PHE A 346 18.65 -11.22 14.49
CA PHE A 346 18.85 -12.62 14.86
C PHE A 346 20.31 -13.00 15.19
N LYS A 347 21.03 -12.07 15.84
CA LYS A 347 22.47 -12.19 16.17
C LYS A 347 23.38 -12.31 14.93
N SER A 348 22.95 -11.78 13.79
CA SER A 348 23.79 -11.64 12.60
C SER A 348 24.90 -10.60 12.81
N GLY A 349 25.97 -10.70 12.02
CA GLY A 349 26.96 -9.63 11.89
C GLY A 349 26.42 -8.42 11.12
N PRO A 350 27.28 -7.40 10.90
CA PRO A 350 26.92 -6.19 10.15
C PRO A 350 26.61 -6.47 8.67
N ASP A 351 27.10 -7.58 8.12
CA ASP A 351 26.91 -7.99 6.72
C ASP A 351 25.54 -8.64 6.46
N GLY A 352 24.56 -8.47 7.36
CA GLY A 352 23.25 -9.12 7.28
C GLY A 352 23.30 -10.63 7.56
N ILE A 353 22.15 -11.29 7.37
CA ILE A 353 21.93 -12.72 7.59
C ILE A 353 21.74 -13.44 6.25
N ALA A 354 22.20 -14.70 6.12
CA ALA A 354 21.91 -15.49 4.94
C ALA A 354 20.40 -15.65 4.74
N TYR A 355 19.91 -15.52 3.50
CA TYR A 355 18.47 -15.56 3.20
C TYR A 355 17.81 -16.88 3.66
N THR A 356 18.47 -18.01 3.47
CA THR A 356 18.00 -19.32 3.93
C THR A 356 17.82 -19.37 5.44
N ARG A 357 18.75 -18.79 6.21
CA ARG A 357 18.64 -18.70 7.67
C ARG A 357 17.56 -17.71 8.09
N PHE A 358 17.44 -16.58 7.40
CA PHE A 358 16.39 -15.61 7.63
C PHE A 358 15.01 -16.25 7.49
N LEU A 359 14.77 -16.97 6.39
CA LEU A 359 13.51 -17.69 6.17
C LEU A 359 13.22 -18.71 7.27
N GLN A 360 14.22 -19.50 7.69
CA GLN A 360 14.03 -20.46 8.78
C GLN A 360 13.54 -19.79 10.07
N VAL A 361 14.11 -18.62 10.42
CA VAL A 361 13.72 -17.89 11.63
C VAL A 361 12.35 -17.24 11.45
N MET A 362 12.11 -16.61 10.30
CA MET A 362 10.83 -15.94 10.01
C MET A 362 9.67 -16.92 9.87
N ASP A 363 9.89 -18.13 9.36
CA ASP A 363 8.88 -19.20 9.29
C ASP A 363 8.59 -19.80 10.68
N GLN A 364 9.56 -19.75 11.61
CA GLN A 364 9.32 -20.12 13.03
C GLN A 364 8.54 -19.05 13.79
N LEU A 365 8.80 -17.77 13.49
CA LEU A 365 8.10 -16.64 14.12
C LEU A 365 6.71 -16.41 13.51
N GLY A 366 6.61 -16.56 12.20
CA GLY A 366 5.49 -16.13 11.39
C GLY A 366 4.20 -16.91 11.64
N THR A 367 3.07 -16.28 11.33
CA THR A 367 1.77 -16.95 11.26
C THR A 367 1.09 -16.57 9.96
N SER A 368 0.59 -17.55 9.22
CA SER A 368 -0.19 -17.29 8.01
C SER A 368 -1.54 -16.67 8.37
N PRO A 369 -2.23 -16.02 7.41
CA PRO A 369 -3.61 -15.58 7.59
C PRO A 369 -4.58 -16.71 7.98
N SER A 370 -4.38 -17.92 7.44
CA SER A 370 -5.20 -19.09 7.80
C SER A 370 -4.97 -19.52 9.25
N GLU A 371 -3.71 -19.59 9.70
CA GLU A 371 -3.40 -19.94 11.08
C GLU A 371 -3.82 -18.83 12.05
N TRP A 372 -3.75 -17.57 11.62
CA TRP A 372 -4.34 -16.45 12.35
C TRP A 372 -5.83 -16.66 12.60
N CYS A 373 -6.58 -17.17 11.61
CA CYS A 373 -8.01 -17.45 11.76
C CYS A 373 -8.29 -18.53 12.80
N ASN A 374 -7.43 -19.55 12.87
CA ASN A 374 -7.51 -20.62 13.87
C ASN A 374 -7.22 -20.09 15.29
N ILE A 375 -6.14 -19.30 15.43
CA ILE A 375 -5.73 -18.71 16.71
C ILE A 375 -6.77 -17.71 17.20
N CYS A 376 -7.21 -16.79 16.35
CA CYS A 376 -8.14 -15.73 16.74
C CYS A 376 -9.58 -16.23 16.86
N GLY A 377 -9.92 -17.37 16.25
CA GLY A 377 -11.28 -17.92 16.27
C GLY A 377 -12.30 -16.92 15.74
N ALA A 378 -12.05 -16.35 14.56
CA ALA A 378 -12.87 -15.28 13.97
C ALA A 378 -13.89 -15.85 12.95
N PRO A 379 -15.08 -16.32 13.37
CA PRO A 379 -16.05 -16.98 12.47
C PRO A 379 -16.64 -16.07 11.40
N TYR A 380 -16.61 -14.75 11.60
CA TYR A 380 -17.22 -13.77 10.69
C TYR A 380 -16.21 -12.98 9.85
N ALA A 381 -14.91 -13.27 9.97
CA ALA A 381 -13.91 -12.66 9.10
C ALA A 381 -14.04 -13.31 7.70
N PRO A 382 -14.38 -12.55 6.63
CA PRO A 382 -14.61 -13.12 5.31
C PRO A 382 -13.41 -13.92 4.78
N TRP A 383 -12.19 -13.47 5.08
CA TRP A 383 -10.96 -14.19 4.69
C TRP A 383 -10.71 -15.49 5.50
N CYS A 384 -11.32 -15.63 6.69
CA CYS A 384 -11.29 -16.86 7.48
C CYS A 384 -12.31 -17.89 7.00
N ILE A 385 -13.41 -17.44 6.38
CA ILE A 385 -14.42 -18.31 5.78
C ILE A 385 -13.87 -18.96 4.51
N VAL A 386 -13.18 -18.18 3.66
CA VAL A 386 -12.56 -18.69 2.42
C VAL A 386 -11.48 -19.73 2.76
N SER A 387 -10.73 -19.55 3.85
CA SER A 387 -9.68 -20.49 4.27
C SER A 387 -10.22 -21.83 4.80
N ARG A 388 -11.47 -21.89 5.30
CA ARG A 388 -12.10 -23.13 5.78
C ARG A 388 -12.68 -24.01 4.67
N SER A 389 -12.97 -23.41 3.52
CA SER A 389 -13.58 -24.12 2.39
C SER A 389 -12.59 -24.95 1.58
N ASP A 390 -11.28 -24.79 1.82
CA ASP A 390 -10.22 -25.57 1.17
C ASP A 390 -9.89 -26.88 1.93
N ASP A 391 -10.40 -27.06 3.15
CA ASP A 391 -10.09 -28.24 3.99
C ASP A 391 -10.98 -29.47 3.70
N ASP A 392 -12.02 -29.36 2.87
CA ASP A 392 -12.95 -30.47 2.55
C ASP A 392 -12.68 -31.15 1.20
N ILE A 393 -11.53 -30.87 0.57
CA ILE A 393 -11.05 -31.62 -0.58
C ILE A 393 -9.61 -32.00 -0.25
N TRP A 394 -9.20 -33.25 -0.48
CA TRP A 394 -7.84 -33.78 -0.29
C TRP A 394 -7.51 -34.38 1.09
N ASP A 395 -8.33 -35.35 1.50
CA ASP A 395 -7.80 -36.52 2.21
C ASP A 395 -7.06 -37.40 1.17
N GLY A 396 -5.73 -37.50 1.26
CA GLY A 396 -4.93 -38.20 0.26
C GLY A 396 -3.43 -37.95 0.35
N ASP A 397 -2.81 -38.63 1.32
CA ASP A 397 -1.45 -39.19 1.37
C ASP A 397 -0.25 -38.50 0.67
N SER A 398 0.85 -38.51 1.42
CA SER A 398 2.22 -38.13 1.12
C SER A 398 2.71 -38.31 -0.33
N SER A 399 3.07 -37.20 -1.00
CA SER A 399 4.36 -36.98 -1.69
C SER A 399 4.30 -35.77 -2.62
N SER A 400 5.45 -35.11 -2.77
CA SER A 400 5.72 -33.95 -3.62
C SER A 400 5.14 -34.04 -5.04
N SER A 401 4.19 -33.18 -5.40
CA SER A 401 4.07 -32.65 -6.77
C SER A 401 3.19 -31.39 -6.85
N LEU A 402 3.52 -30.53 -7.81
CA LEU A 402 2.91 -29.24 -8.10
C LEU A 402 1.46 -29.39 -8.60
N GLY A 403 0.55 -28.52 -8.14
CA GLY A 403 -0.88 -28.60 -8.41
C GLY A 403 -1.31 -28.39 -9.89
N PRO A 404 -2.53 -28.83 -10.27
CA PRO A 404 -2.85 -29.24 -11.65
C PRO A 404 -3.23 -28.13 -12.62
N VAL A 405 -3.25 -26.86 -12.20
CA VAL A 405 -3.80 -25.77 -13.02
C VAL A 405 -2.73 -25.10 -13.90
N ILE A 406 -1.44 -25.34 -13.66
CA ILE A 406 -0.31 -24.74 -14.42
C ILE A 406 0.36 -25.76 -15.40
N ALA A 407 -0.01 -27.04 -15.35
CA ALA A 407 0.55 -28.07 -16.23
C ALA A 407 0.12 -27.94 -17.72
N GLY A 408 -0.97 -27.21 -18.01
CA GLY A 408 -1.53 -27.10 -19.36
C GLY A 408 -0.74 -26.21 -20.32
N ILE A 409 -0.06 -25.17 -19.83
CA ILE A 409 0.62 -24.18 -20.68
C ILE A 409 2.05 -24.63 -21.02
N ILE A 410 2.73 -25.27 -20.07
CA ILE A 410 4.10 -25.78 -20.25
C ILE A 410 4.12 -26.98 -21.22
N GLY A 411 3.09 -27.82 -21.19
CA GLY A 411 2.94 -28.92 -22.15
C GLY A 411 2.73 -28.45 -23.60
N ALA A 412 2.02 -27.33 -23.79
CA ALA A 412 1.74 -26.80 -25.14
C ALA A 412 2.99 -26.22 -25.82
N VAL A 413 3.87 -25.54 -25.08
CA VAL A 413 5.10 -24.96 -25.63
C VAL A 413 6.10 -26.05 -26.03
N ILE A 414 6.22 -27.12 -25.23
CA ILE A 414 7.09 -28.26 -25.54
C ILE A 414 6.54 -29.06 -26.72
N ALA A 415 5.21 -29.25 -26.81
CA ALA A 415 4.59 -29.93 -27.95
C ALA A 415 4.73 -29.14 -29.27
N LEU A 416 4.59 -27.82 -29.22
CA LEU A 416 4.74 -26.96 -30.40
C LEU A 416 6.20 -26.88 -30.88
N THR A 417 7.17 -26.82 -29.96
CA THR A 417 8.59 -26.86 -30.32
C THR A 417 9.00 -28.22 -30.86
N ALA A 418 8.52 -29.33 -30.27
CA ALA A 418 8.75 -30.66 -30.81
C ALA A 418 8.14 -30.84 -32.21
N MET A 419 6.93 -30.34 -32.46
CA MET A 419 6.31 -30.38 -33.78
C MET A 419 7.06 -29.54 -34.82
N ALA A 420 7.53 -28.34 -34.45
CA ALA A 420 8.30 -27.49 -35.35
C ALA A 420 9.63 -28.14 -35.76
N VAL A 421 10.31 -28.81 -34.83
CA VAL A 421 11.54 -29.57 -35.11
C VAL A 421 11.26 -30.78 -36.01
N LEU A 422 10.15 -31.50 -35.79
CA LEU A 422 9.76 -32.64 -36.61
C LEU A 422 9.45 -32.23 -38.06
N VAL A 423 8.74 -31.11 -38.24
CA VAL A 423 8.47 -30.53 -39.56
C VAL A 423 9.77 -30.09 -40.24
N ALA A 424 10.67 -29.43 -39.53
CA ALA A 424 11.98 -29.03 -40.07
C ALA A 424 12.82 -30.24 -40.52
N CYS A 425 12.86 -31.32 -39.73
CA CYS A 425 13.52 -32.56 -40.12
C CYS A 425 12.91 -33.20 -41.37
N LEU A 426 11.58 -33.19 -41.51
CA LEU A 426 10.90 -33.69 -42.71
C LEU A 426 11.22 -32.85 -43.96
N PHE A 427 11.29 -31.52 -43.83
CA PHE A 427 11.69 -30.64 -44.94
C PHE A 427 13.13 -30.89 -45.40
N VAL A 428 14.05 -31.19 -44.47
CA VAL A 428 15.45 -31.51 -44.78
C VAL A 428 15.58 -32.89 -45.44
N CYS A 429 14.86 -33.91 -44.95
CA CYS A 429 14.91 -35.26 -45.53
C CYS A 429 14.21 -35.37 -46.89
N ALA A 430 13.19 -34.55 -47.16
CA ALA A 430 12.45 -34.55 -48.43
C ALA A 430 13.09 -33.67 -49.53
N GLY A 431 14.20 -32.99 -49.25
CA GLY A 431 15.01 -32.30 -50.26
C GLY A 431 14.39 -31.02 -50.84
N PHE A 432 13.40 -30.42 -50.17
CA PHE A 432 12.76 -29.20 -50.65
C PHE A 432 13.70 -27.99 -50.51
N ARG A 433 14.04 -27.34 -51.63
CA ARG A 433 14.84 -26.11 -51.65
C ARG A 433 13.94 -24.88 -51.66
N ILE A 434 14.11 -24.00 -50.68
CA ILE A 434 13.43 -22.70 -50.64
C ILE A 434 14.21 -21.73 -51.56
N GLN A 435 13.59 -21.28 -52.64
CA GLN A 435 14.14 -20.20 -53.48
C GLN A 435 13.79 -18.85 -52.87
N ARG A 436 14.82 -18.08 -52.49
CA ARG A 436 14.67 -16.69 -52.06
C ARG A 436 14.57 -15.81 -53.31
N LYS A 437 13.44 -15.14 -53.53
CA LYS A 437 13.29 -14.16 -54.61
C LYS A 437 14.07 -12.90 -54.24
N GLN A 438 15.09 -12.54 -55.01
CA GLN A 438 15.78 -11.25 -54.87
C GLN A 438 14.85 -10.12 -55.32
N ALA A 439 14.87 -9.02 -54.58
CA ALA A 439 14.18 -7.79 -54.95
C ALA A 439 14.96 -7.06 -56.07
N PRO A 440 14.28 -6.44 -57.05
CA PRO A 440 14.95 -5.68 -58.09
C PRO A 440 15.37 -4.28 -57.58
N ASP A 441 16.59 -3.88 -57.90
CA ASP A 441 17.11 -2.53 -57.69
C ASP A 441 16.39 -1.51 -58.61
N THR A 442 16.02 -0.33 -58.10
CA THR A 442 15.64 0.82 -58.94
C THR A 442 15.96 2.16 -58.22
N PRO A 443 16.41 3.23 -58.93
CA PRO A 443 17.14 4.39 -58.37
C PRO A 443 16.23 5.49 -57.79
N PRO A 444 16.80 6.58 -57.20
CA PRO A 444 16.03 7.52 -56.40
C PRO A 444 15.35 8.59 -57.25
N SER A 445 14.08 8.89 -56.94
CA SER A 445 13.47 10.16 -57.31
C SER A 445 12.47 10.63 -56.26
N THR A 446 12.56 11.93 -56.03
CA THR A 446 11.82 12.80 -55.12
C THR A 446 10.31 12.89 -55.36
N ALA A 447 9.61 13.29 -54.30
CA ALA A 447 8.33 14.03 -54.24
C ALA A 447 7.07 13.27 -53.78
N SER A 448 6.60 13.71 -52.61
CA SER A 448 5.22 14.03 -52.20
C SER A 448 4.09 12.98 -52.21
N ALA A 449 3.47 12.90 -51.02
CA ALA A 449 2.04 12.80 -50.72
C ALA A 449 1.33 11.42 -50.75
N ALA A 450 0.87 11.07 -49.54
CA ALA A 450 -0.44 10.50 -49.17
C ALA A 450 -0.76 9.00 -49.41
N ALA A 451 -1.59 8.50 -48.48
CA ALA A 451 -2.34 7.24 -48.39
C ALA A 451 -1.54 6.00 -47.92
N VAL A 452 -1.69 5.59 -46.65
CA VAL A 452 -2.76 4.73 -46.10
C VAL A 452 -2.74 3.34 -46.75
N GLY A 453 -2.06 2.41 -46.09
CA GLY A 453 -2.06 0.98 -46.40
C GLY A 453 -3.18 0.27 -45.65
N GLY A 454 -4.06 -0.40 -46.39
CA GLY A 454 -5.02 -1.36 -45.87
C GLY A 454 -4.56 -2.79 -46.07
N ALA A 455 -4.92 -3.64 -45.11
CA ALA A 455 -5.13 -5.09 -45.23
C ALA A 455 -6.38 -5.36 -44.35
N VAL A 456 -7.34 -6.24 -44.61
CA VAL A 456 -7.31 -7.63 -45.10
C VAL A 456 -8.70 -7.93 -45.69
N GLY A 457 -8.77 -8.85 -46.67
CA GLY A 457 -9.95 -9.08 -47.52
C GLY A 457 -11.11 -9.89 -46.93
N GLY A 458 -12.15 -10.05 -47.77
CA GLY A 458 -13.29 -10.91 -47.52
C GLY A 458 -14.16 -11.08 -48.78
N PHE A 459 -14.41 -12.34 -49.14
CA PHE A 459 -15.26 -12.89 -50.21
C PHE A 459 -16.53 -12.09 -50.59
N LYS A 460 -16.84 -11.99 -51.90
CA LYS A 460 -18.11 -12.45 -52.51
C LYS A 460 -18.17 -12.24 -54.03
N GLY A 461 -18.80 -13.19 -54.71
CA GLY A 461 -19.02 -13.25 -56.16
C GLY A 461 -20.07 -12.26 -56.69
N PRO A 462 -20.42 -12.35 -57.99
CA PRO A 462 -21.08 -11.28 -58.70
C PRO A 462 -22.60 -11.44 -58.60
N GLU A 463 -23.27 -10.49 -57.94
CA GLU A 463 -24.64 -10.10 -58.31
C GLU A 463 -24.95 -8.72 -57.75
N LYS A 464 -25.35 -7.84 -58.66
CA LYS A 464 -25.65 -6.42 -58.47
C LYS A 464 -27.14 -6.27 -58.16
N LYS A 465 -27.50 -5.40 -57.20
CA LYS A 465 -28.83 -4.76 -57.13
C LYS A 465 -28.74 -3.41 -56.42
N ASP A 466 -29.40 -2.43 -57.04
CA ASP A 466 -29.39 -1.00 -56.74
C ASP A 466 -30.27 -0.62 -55.52
N GLY A 467 -30.03 0.59 -54.98
CA GLY A 467 -31.11 1.53 -54.65
C GLY A 467 -31.25 2.02 -53.19
N ASP A 468 -31.05 3.33 -53.02
CA ASP A 468 -31.77 4.29 -52.13
C ASP A 468 -31.57 4.22 -50.60
N ALA A 469 -31.57 5.28 -49.78
CA ALA A 469 -31.73 6.73 -49.95
C ALA A 469 -31.10 7.45 -48.72
N ASP A 470 -30.82 8.73 -48.95
CA ASP A 470 -30.35 9.83 -48.13
C ASP A 470 -31.20 10.20 -46.90
N VAL A 471 -30.54 10.56 -45.79
CA VAL A 471 -31.12 11.36 -44.69
C VAL A 471 -30.16 12.51 -44.35
N VAL A 472 -30.62 13.73 -44.61
CA VAL A 472 -29.98 15.00 -44.26
C VAL A 472 -30.37 15.38 -42.84
N VAL A 473 -29.39 15.65 -41.96
CA VAL A 473 -29.63 16.14 -40.59
C VAL A 473 -29.70 17.67 -40.60
N THR A 474 -30.78 18.21 -40.03
CA THR A 474 -31.03 19.65 -39.88
C THR A 474 -30.20 20.26 -38.75
N LYS A 475 -29.78 21.52 -38.93
CA LYS A 475 -29.07 22.34 -37.93
C LYS A 475 -30.06 23.06 -37.03
N GLN A 476 -30.29 22.56 -35.81
CA GLN A 476 -30.71 23.35 -34.65
C GLN A 476 -30.62 22.52 -33.36
N GLY A 477 -29.64 22.85 -32.51
CA GLY A 477 -29.45 22.27 -31.19
C GLY A 477 -29.49 23.35 -30.12
N VAL A 478 -30.25 23.10 -29.05
CA VAL A 478 -30.56 24.02 -27.95
C VAL A 478 -29.36 24.25 -27.03
N HIS A 479 -29.15 25.51 -26.64
CA HIS A 479 -28.05 25.99 -25.81
C HIS A 479 -28.29 25.63 -24.33
N HIS A 480 -27.35 24.94 -23.69
CA HIS A 480 -27.29 24.85 -22.22
C HIS A 480 -26.15 25.73 -21.71
N GLU A 481 -26.50 26.66 -20.83
CA GLU A 481 -25.64 27.64 -20.19
C GLU A 481 -24.76 26.98 -19.12
N ARG A 482 -23.44 27.18 -19.21
CA ARG A 482 -22.46 26.81 -18.19
C ARG A 482 -22.35 27.95 -17.18
N VAL A 483 -22.73 27.71 -15.94
CA VAL A 483 -22.42 28.61 -14.83
C VAL A 483 -20.99 28.38 -14.33
N GLY A 484 -20.14 29.39 -14.55
CA GLY A 484 -19.35 30.03 -13.50
C GLY A 484 -18.19 29.27 -12.84
N SER A 485 -16.99 29.52 -13.38
CA SER A 485 -15.70 29.57 -12.67
C SER A 485 -15.80 30.41 -11.38
N TRP A 486 -15.19 29.95 -10.29
CA TRP A 486 -14.82 30.81 -9.17
C TRP A 486 -13.31 30.78 -9.00
N GLU A 487 -12.71 31.93 -9.28
CA GLU A 487 -11.29 32.19 -9.40
C GLU A 487 -10.57 32.36 -8.06
N LEU A 488 -9.25 32.25 -8.17
CA LEU A 488 -8.20 32.84 -7.35
C LEU A 488 -8.58 34.19 -6.70
N ARG A 489 -8.13 34.41 -5.45
CA ARG A 489 -7.97 35.76 -4.89
C ARG A 489 -6.52 36.01 -4.51
N SER A 490 -5.97 37.10 -5.04
CA SER A 490 -4.75 37.79 -4.58
C SER A 490 -5.12 38.90 -3.57
N PRO A 491 -4.16 39.38 -2.77
CA PRO A 491 -4.42 40.10 -1.52
C PRO A 491 -4.42 41.63 -1.72
N ASN A 492 -5.57 42.26 -1.43
CA ASN A 492 -5.75 43.61 -0.89
C ASN A 492 -7.08 44.17 -1.39
N GLU A 493 -8.13 44.11 -0.57
CA GLU A 493 -9.21 45.09 -0.61
C GLU A 493 -10.07 44.98 0.67
N LEU A 494 -10.47 46.16 1.18
CA LEU A 494 -11.11 46.38 2.47
C LEU A 494 -12.59 45.95 2.49
N LEU A 495 -13.04 45.46 3.65
CA LEU A 495 -14.38 44.90 3.91
C LEU A 495 -15.51 45.93 3.91
N PRO A 496 -16.71 45.54 3.41
CA PRO A 496 -17.99 45.95 4.00
C PRO A 496 -18.74 44.76 4.61
N GLN A 497 -19.58 45.06 5.62
CA GLN A 497 -20.32 44.15 6.49
C GLN A 497 -21.37 43.25 5.79
N PRO A 498 -21.74 42.09 6.38
CA PRO A 498 -22.66 41.14 5.76
C PRO A 498 -24.14 41.49 5.99
N GLN A 499 -24.90 41.61 4.90
CA GLN A 499 -26.36 41.51 4.90
C GLN A 499 -26.79 40.09 4.54
N MET A 500 -27.65 39.51 5.38
CA MET A 500 -28.30 38.22 5.19
C MET A 500 -29.39 38.29 4.10
N SER A 501 -29.44 37.26 3.24
CA SER A 501 -30.60 36.80 2.47
C SER A 501 -30.21 35.42 1.93
N GLY A 502 -30.88 34.30 2.21
CA GLY A 502 -32.31 34.08 2.39
C GLY A 502 -32.75 33.16 1.24
N VAL A 503 -32.64 31.84 1.44
CA VAL A 503 -33.02 30.81 0.47
C VAL A 503 -34.55 30.73 0.38
N ILE A 504 -35.08 30.93 -0.83
CA ILE A 504 -36.49 30.70 -1.17
C ILE A 504 -36.65 29.22 -1.53
N THR A 505 -37.38 28.48 -0.70
CA THR A 505 -37.95 27.17 -1.08
C THR A 505 -39.42 27.38 -1.45
N LYS A 506 -39.86 26.74 -2.54
CA LYS A 506 -41.25 26.78 -3.02
C LYS A 506 -42.05 25.64 -2.39
N ASP A 507 -43.28 26.00 -2.04
CA ASP A 507 -44.33 25.31 -1.30
C ASP A 507 -44.72 23.90 -1.75
N PHE A 508 -45.14 23.07 -0.78
CA PHE A 508 -46.35 22.25 -0.87
C PHE A 508 -47.03 22.11 0.51
N ASP A 509 -48.26 22.58 0.57
CA ASP A 509 -49.40 22.23 1.46
C ASP A 509 -49.31 22.36 2.99
N ALA A 510 -49.96 23.41 3.49
CA ALA A 510 -50.60 23.52 4.81
C ALA A 510 -52.12 23.81 4.55
N PRO A 511 -53.08 23.73 5.51
CA PRO A 511 -52.95 24.30 6.85
C PRO A 511 -53.74 23.64 8.00
N ARG A 512 -53.33 23.97 9.25
CA ARG A 512 -54.22 24.61 10.26
C ARG A 512 -53.47 25.07 11.51
N HIS A 513 -53.42 26.40 11.67
CA HIS A 513 -53.52 27.23 12.89
C HIS A 513 -52.93 26.76 14.24
N ARG A 514 -52.04 27.59 14.81
CA ARG A 514 -52.36 28.52 15.92
C ARG A 514 -51.20 29.49 16.23
N THR A 515 -51.57 30.75 16.45
CA THR A 515 -50.81 31.93 16.87
C THR A 515 -50.75 32.05 18.40
N MET A 516 -49.64 32.60 18.92
CA MET A 516 -49.49 33.47 20.12
C MET A 516 -47.97 33.69 20.34
N GLU A 517 -47.40 34.86 20.03
CA GLU A 517 -47.28 36.11 20.81
C GLU A 517 -46.15 36.12 21.87
N ASP A 518 -45.16 36.98 21.58
CA ASP A 518 -44.23 37.78 22.39
C ASP A 518 -43.91 37.42 23.86
N SER A 519 -42.61 37.35 24.16
CA SER A 519 -41.93 38.42 24.93
C SER A 519 -40.40 38.19 25.01
N ASP A 520 -39.67 39.29 24.90
CA ASP A 520 -38.21 39.48 25.00
C ASP A 520 -37.57 38.91 26.28
N ASP A 521 -36.27 38.56 26.20
CA ASP A 521 -35.20 39.17 27.01
C ASP A 521 -33.82 38.55 26.70
N ASP A 522 -32.95 39.39 26.13
CA ASP A 522 -31.50 39.21 26.00
C ASP A 522 -30.81 39.25 27.38
N ILE A 523 -29.93 38.28 27.68
CA ILE A 523 -28.70 38.55 28.43
C ILE A 523 -27.61 37.50 28.09
N SER A 524 -26.60 37.95 27.35
CA SER A 524 -25.32 37.25 27.17
C SER A 524 -24.35 37.78 28.23
N VAL A 525 -23.82 36.90 29.10
CA VAL A 525 -22.73 37.22 30.03
C VAL A 525 -21.48 36.41 29.64
N ILE A 526 -20.66 37.00 28.78
CA ILE A 526 -19.24 36.69 28.63
C ILE A 526 -18.49 37.79 29.38
N GLY A 527 -17.83 37.46 30.49
CA GLY A 527 -16.96 38.43 31.19
C GLY A 527 -16.84 38.34 32.71
N ALA A 528 -16.99 37.18 33.34
CA ALA A 528 -16.72 37.03 34.78
C ALA A 528 -15.29 36.53 35.05
N ALA A 529 -14.52 37.30 35.81
CA ALA A 529 -13.20 36.94 36.33
C ALA A 529 -13.31 35.90 37.48
N PRO A 530 -12.31 35.02 37.69
CA PRO A 530 -12.39 33.94 38.67
C PRO A 530 -12.28 34.45 40.12
N ALA A 531 -13.17 33.97 40.99
CA ALA A 531 -13.18 34.29 42.42
C ALA A 531 -12.00 33.61 43.15
N LYS A 532 -11.33 34.37 44.03
CA LYS A 532 -10.27 33.87 44.92
C LYS A 532 -10.85 32.98 46.03
N ALA A 533 -10.16 31.88 46.31
CA ALA A 533 -10.40 31.04 47.47
C ALA A 533 -10.14 31.81 48.77
N ARG A 534 -11.03 31.63 49.75
CA ARG A 534 -10.92 32.18 51.11
C ARG A 534 -10.49 31.05 52.04
N GLU A 535 -9.28 31.16 52.59
CA GLU A 535 -8.82 30.33 53.71
C GLU A 535 -9.42 30.83 55.03
N SER A 536 -9.92 29.90 55.84
CA SER A 536 -10.16 29.89 57.30
C SER A 536 -11.23 28.83 57.58
N ILE A 537 -11.10 27.87 58.49
CA ILE A 537 -10.23 27.65 59.66
C ILE A 537 -9.73 26.21 59.65
#